data_AF-A0A848BXG9-F1
#
_entry.id   AF-A0A848BXG9-F1
#
_cell.length_a   1.000
_cell.length_b   1.000
_cell.length_c   1.000
_cell.angle_alpha   90.00
_cell.angle_beta   90.00
_cell.angle_gamma   90.00
#
_symmetry.space_group_name_H-M   'P 1'
#
loop_
_entity.id
_entity.type
_entity.pdbx_description
1 polymer ?
#
loop_
_entity_poly.entity_id
_entity_poly.type
_entity_poly.pdbx_seq_one_letter_code
_entity_poly.pdbx_strand_id
1 'polypeptide(L)' 'MSQIAQKHLLAGFIFGDKENNEYIYLPGGEVGTEHPLCVYEHDGSREDIPLEEAGYLVGHLTLKPCSHPVLGKKSF' A
#
# COMPACT_ATOMS: atom_id res chain seq x y z
N MET A 1 -10.80 -7.66 8.78
CA MET A 1 -10.28 -6.49 8.04
C MET A 1 -9.34 -5.70 8.93
N SER A 2 -8.14 -5.34 8.45
CA SER A 2 -7.15 -4.60 9.26
C SER A 2 -7.39 -3.09 9.15
N GLN A 3 -8.22 -2.54 10.04
CA GLN A 3 -8.45 -1.09 10.11
C GLN A 3 -7.15 -0.28 10.35
N ILE A 4 -6.15 -0.90 10.96
CA ILE A 4 -4.85 -0.27 11.23
C ILE A 4 -4.05 -0.12 9.94
N ALA A 5 -4.04 -1.14 9.07
CA ALA A 5 -3.34 -1.08 7.78
C ALA A 5 -3.90 0.05 6.91
N GLN A 6 -5.24 0.14 6.81
CA GLN A 6 -5.91 1.19 6.04
C GLN A 6 -5.54 2.60 6.54
N LYS A 7 -5.55 2.82 7.86
CA LYS A 7 -5.14 4.12 8.45
C LYS A 7 -3.68 4.46 8.16
N HIS A 8 -2.79 3.47 8.17
CA HIS A 8 -1.40 3.67 7.80
C HIS A 8 -1.24 3.99 6.31
N LEU A 9 -1.95 3.30 5.42
CA LEU A 9 -1.96 3.59 3.98
C LEU A 9 -2.44 5.03 3.72
N LEU A 10 -3.52 5.47 4.37
CA LEU A 10 -4.01 6.85 4.31
C LEU A 10 -3.00 7.88 4.83
N ALA A 11 -2.12 7.50 5.75
CA ALA A 11 -1.02 8.32 6.25
C ALA A 11 0.27 8.19 5.41
N GLY A 12 0.19 7.56 4.22
CA GLY A 12 1.29 7.41 3.27
C GLY A 12 2.32 6.35 3.66
N PHE A 13 2.05 5.48 4.64
CA PHE A 13 2.95 4.35 4.91
C PHE A 13 2.90 3.35 3.75
N ILE A 14 4.06 2.76 3.48
CA ILE A 14 4.23 1.71 2.47
C ILE A 14 4.36 0.38 3.19
N PHE A 15 3.53 -0.58 2.82
CA PHE A 15 3.66 -1.97 3.23
C PHE A 15 4.30 -2.77 2.10
N GLY A 16 5.10 -3.77 2.43
CA GLY A 16 5.64 -4.63 1.39
C GLY A 16 6.53 -5.74 1.91
N ASP A 17 6.93 -6.57 0.97
CA ASP A 17 7.96 -7.57 1.09
C ASP A 17 9.07 -7.25 0.07
N LYS A 18 10.26 -6.93 0.60
CA LYS A 18 11.40 -6.56 -0.23
C LYS A 18 12.02 -7.75 -0.97
N GLU A 19 11.85 -8.96 -0.45
CA GLU A 19 12.41 -10.17 -1.09
C GLU A 19 11.63 -10.49 -2.37
N ASN A 20 10.32 -10.24 -2.36
CA ASN A 20 9.42 -10.49 -3.48
C ASN A 20 9.14 -9.26 -4.37
N ASN A 21 9.74 -8.10 -4.07
CA ASN A 21 9.43 -6.81 -4.72
C ASN A 21 7.92 -6.51 -4.73
N GLU A 22 7.26 -6.83 -3.63
CA GLU A 22 5.82 -6.69 -3.47
C GLU A 22 5.51 -5.51 -2.55
N TYR A 23 4.65 -4.58 -2.97
CA TYR A 23 4.40 -3.33 -2.26
C TYR A 23 2.94 -2.88 -2.37
N ILE A 24 2.39 -2.33 -1.28
CA ILE A 24 1.10 -1.66 -1.24
C ILE A 24 1.26 -0.28 -0.64
N TYR A 25 0.77 0.75 -1.33
CA TYR A 25 0.81 2.14 -0.87
C TYR A 25 -0.31 2.98 -1.46
N LEU A 26 -0.62 4.12 -0.83
CA LEU A 26 -1.54 5.12 -1.36
C LEU A 26 -0.76 6.16 -2.18
N PRO A 27 -1.05 6.36 -3.48
CA PRO A 27 -0.41 7.40 -4.27
C PRO A 27 -0.87 8.80 -3.81
N GLY A 28 -0.01 9.81 -3.93
CA GLY A 28 -0.31 11.17 -3.45
C GLY A 28 -1.55 11.82 -4.08
N GLY A 29 -1.94 11.41 -5.30
CA GLY A 29 -3.14 11.90 -5.98
C GLY A 29 -4.46 11.43 -5.37
N GLU A 30 -4.42 10.35 -4.58
CA GLU A 30 -5.61 9.74 -3.93
C GLU A 30 -5.81 10.23 -2.50
N VAL A 31 -4.95 11.14 -2.02
CA VAL A 31 -5.03 11.67 -0.66
C VAL A 31 -6.27 12.56 -0.51
N GLY A 32 -7.18 12.14 0.37
CA GLY A 32 -8.40 12.89 0.69
C GLY A 32 -9.56 12.67 -0.28
N THR A 33 -9.46 11.72 -1.21
CA THR A 33 -10.58 11.32 -2.07
C THR A 33 -11.62 10.52 -1.27
N GLU A 34 -12.86 10.48 -1.75
CA GLU A 34 -13.96 9.75 -1.09
C GLU A 34 -13.77 8.22 -1.18
N HIS A 35 -13.22 7.75 -2.30
CA HIS A 35 -12.97 6.34 -2.58
C HIS A 35 -11.52 6.14 -3.04
N PRO A 36 -10.54 6.20 -2.11
CA PRO A 36 -9.14 6.16 -2.46
C PRO A 36 -8.72 4.80 -3.00
N LEU A 37 -7.92 4.84 -4.08
CA LEU A 37 -7.26 3.67 -4.66
C LEU A 37 -5.81 3.58 -4.21
N CYS A 38 -5.39 2.42 -3.72
CA CYS A 38 -3.99 2.09 -3.46
C CYS A 38 -3.38 1.43 -4.69
N VAL A 39 -2.07 1.57 -4.83
CA VAL A 39 -1.29 0.81 -5.81
C VAL A 39 -0.79 -0.46 -5.13
N TYR A 40 -1.01 -1.59 -5.79
CA TYR A 40 -0.39 -2.88 -5.48
C TYR A 40 0.64 -3.21 -6.55
N GLU A 41 1.92 -3.22 -6.18
CA GLU A 41 3.03 -3.67 -7.02
C GLU A 41 3.34 -5.11 -6.65
N HIS A 42 3.29 -6.02 -7.62
CA HIS A 42 3.68 -7.43 -7.48
C HIS A 42 4.03 -7.99 -8.86
N ASP A 43 4.90 -9.00 -8.95
CA ASP A 43 5.23 -9.70 -10.20
C ASP A 43 5.63 -8.80 -11.40
N GLY A 44 6.12 -7.59 -11.13
CA GLY A 44 6.43 -6.59 -12.15
C GLY A 44 5.22 -5.85 -12.75
N SER A 45 4.01 -6.10 -12.25
CA SER A 45 2.79 -5.36 -12.55
C SER A 45 2.44 -4.36 -11.44
N ARG A 46 1.53 -3.44 -11.79
CA ARG A 46 0.90 -2.50 -10.85
C ARG A 46 -0.59 -2.51 -11.08
N GLU A 47 -1.34 -2.65 -10.00
CA GLU A 47 -2.80 -2.67 -10.04
C GLU A 47 -3.36 -1.62 -9.06
N ASP A 48 -4.41 -0.93 -9.48
CA ASP A 48 -5.16 -0.03 -8.61
C ASP A 48 -6.22 -0.84 -7.87
N ILE A 49 -6.12 -0.88 -6.55
CA ILE A 49 -7.01 -1.64 -5.67
C ILE A 49 -7.69 -0.70 -4.65
N PRO A 50 -8.95 -0.92 -4.28
CA PRO A 50 -9.59 -0.13 -3.23
C PRO A 50 -8.85 -0.23 -1.88
N LEU A 51 -8.90 0.84 -1.09
CA LEU A 51 -8.29 0.87 0.25
C LEU A 51 -8.70 -0.33 1.13
N GLU A 52 -9.94 -0.80 1.00
CA GLU A 52 -10.45 -1.95 1.76
C GLU A 52 -9.68 -3.23 1.42
N GLU A 53 -9.51 -3.50 0.12
CA GLU A 53 -8.77 -4.63 -0.42
C GLU A 53 -7.27 -4.52 -0.07
N ALA A 54 -6.68 -3.34 -0.21
CA ALA A 54 -5.30 -3.07 0.20
C ALA A 54 -5.08 -3.41 1.68
N GLY A 55 -5.98 -2.98 2.57
CA GLY A 55 -5.92 -3.30 3.99
C GLY A 55 -6.13 -4.79 4.31
N TYR A 56 -6.89 -5.51 3.48
CA TYR A 56 -7.01 -6.97 3.56
C TYR A 56 -5.70 -7.64 3.15
N LEU A 57 -5.15 -7.31 1.98
CA LEU A 57 -3.93 -7.90 1.44
C LEU A 57 -2.72 -7.68 2.35
N VAL A 58 -2.56 -6.48 2.91
CA VAL A 58 -1.51 -6.21 3.91
C VAL A 58 -1.55 -7.21 5.07
N GLY A 59 -2.74 -7.56 5.55
CA GLY A 59 -2.90 -8.54 6.63
C GLY A 59 -2.73 -9.98 6.13
N HIS A 60 -3.32 -10.30 4.99
CA HIS A 60 -3.34 -11.66 4.43
C HIS A 60 -1.94 -12.13 3.99
N LEU A 61 -1.19 -11.26 3.32
CA LEU A 61 0.18 -11.49 2.88
C LEU A 61 1.20 -11.17 3.99
N THR A 62 0.74 -10.74 5.17
CA THR A 62 1.58 -10.37 6.32
C THR A 62 2.64 -9.30 6.03
N LEU A 63 2.38 -8.43 5.05
CA LEU A 63 3.27 -7.34 4.63
C LEU A 63 3.65 -6.44 5.81
N LYS A 64 4.89 -5.95 5.80
CA LYS A 64 5.43 -5.11 6.86
C LYS A 64 5.60 -3.67 6.38
N PRO A 65 5.48 -2.67 7.27
CA PRO A 65 5.92 -1.33 6.97
C PRO A 65 7.36 -1.36 6.47
N CYS A 66 7.62 -0.80 5.30
CA CYS A 66 8.91 -0.88 4.66
C CYS A 66 9.31 0.45 4.00
N SER A 67 10.41 0.42 3.28
CA SER A 67 10.86 1.54 2.44
C SER A 67 10.92 1.03 1.02
N HIS A 68 10.15 1.67 0.14
CA HIS A 68 10.13 1.38 -1.29
C HIS A 68 11.46 1.83 -1.93
N PRO A 69 12.03 1.07 -2.89
CA PRO A 69 13.29 1.42 -3.55
C PRO A 69 13.25 2.78 -4.27
N VAL A 70 12.08 3.18 -4.77
CA VAL A 70 11.90 4.45 -5.51
C VAL A 70 11.29 5.56 -4.65
N LEU A 71 10.33 5.24 -3.78
CA LEU A 71 9.55 6.25 -3.03
C LEU A 71 10.14 6.53 -1.65
N GLY A 72 11.01 5.66 -1.13
CA GLY A 72 11.52 5.78 0.23
C GLY A 72 10.50 5.30 1.27
N LYS A 73 10.42 5.99 2.41
CA LYS A 73 9.63 5.54 3.59
C LYS A 73 8.15 5.90 3.52
N LYS A 74 7.78 6.82 2.62
CA LYS A 74 6.43 7.36 2.46
C LYS A 74 6.14 7.51 0.98
N SER A 75 4.88 7.35 0.59
CA SER A 75 4.46 7.47 -0.81
C SER A 75 4.18 8.91 -1.25
N PHE A 76 4.03 9.84 -0.30
CA PHE A 76 3.88 11.28 -0.51
C PHE A 76 4.35 12.06 0.74
#